data_AF-A0A554VFS1-F1
#
_entry.id   AF-A0A554VFS1-F1
#
_cell.length_a   1.000
_cell.length_b   1.000
_cell.length_c   1.000
_cell.angle_alpha   90.00
_cell.angle_beta   90.00
_cell.angle_gamma   90.00
#
_symmetry.space_group_name_H-M   'P 1'
#
loop_
_entity.id
_entity.type
_entity.pdbx_description
1 polymer ?
#
loop_
_entity_poly.entity_id
_entity_poly.type
_entity_poly.pdbx_seq_one_letter_code
_entity_poly.pdbx_strand_id
1 'polypeptide(L)'
;MKNVLFYMLLTMTFSTTAQEIITLTPSIEILDLNPADEKEFNRNKKACEEIWERMSNGLKEEDLTAAEKVELEMVDETMASYWDIEGQGCSWYCGGGPTTETASSTLPSQGTVDYNVDNIHDLNYKNVWVEGVAGYGVGEYIEYGFNQSSPRITEIIVVNGHVKSEKAWRNNSRVKKLKMYIKGEPYAILNLTDQRAAQHFKVDTIGFLDRNIDYIAAKKLPQWKMRFEILEVYPGDKYEDTVISEIYFDGIDVHCFAKGTLVTMADGHQEPIENLKIGDKVLSFDQDTNTNASATIEELANPIHEDLIKISFADSTSITCTKDHPFLSADGNWLSYAPQKTQMDYQFDTVEQLTIGMILKTNKGKQLITDIDQVLRSQQTYTIVQLDKGTTFFANDIVVGTEPLRILPMCKKHKMITE
;
A
#
# COMPACT_ATOMS: atom_id res chain seq x y z
N MET A 1 64.77 -14.61 45.64
CA MET A 1 64.03 -15.07 44.44
C MET A 1 62.58 -15.34 44.83
N LYS A 2 61.64 -14.51 44.35
CA LYS A 2 60.26 -14.85 43.94
C LYS A 2 59.60 -13.55 43.49
N ASN A 3 59.73 -13.23 42.21
CA ASN A 3 58.93 -12.17 41.57
C ASN A 3 57.55 -12.77 41.30
N VAL A 4 56.53 -12.26 41.98
CA VAL A 4 55.13 -12.61 41.71
C VAL A 4 54.60 -11.59 40.71
N LEU A 5 54.35 -12.05 39.49
CA LEU A 5 53.70 -11.27 38.43
C LEU A 5 52.20 -11.21 38.75
N PHE A 6 51.66 -10.02 38.98
CA PHE A 6 50.23 -9.82 39.21
C PHE A 6 49.58 -9.50 37.85
N TYR A 7 48.81 -10.44 37.29
CA TYR A 7 48.00 -10.19 36.10
C TYR A 7 46.74 -9.44 36.51
N MET A 8 46.62 -8.18 36.10
CA MET A 8 45.43 -7.37 36.28
C MET A 8 44.45 -7.69 35.15
N LEU A 9 43.39 -8.45 35.47
CA LEU A 9 42.31 -8.75 34.53
C LEU A 9 41.42 -7.51 34.38
N LEU A 10 41.52 -6.83 33.23
CA LEU A 10 40.68 -5.67 32.90
C LEU A 10 39.30 -6.17 32.46
N THR A 11 38.31 -6.13 33.34
CA THR A 11 36.91 -6.39 32.99
C THR A 11 36.32 -5.15 32.32
N MET A 12 36.28 -5.12 30.98
CA MET A 12 35.50 -4.13 30.24
C MET A 12 34.01 -4.44 30.40
N THR A 13 33.32 -3.63 31.20
CA THR A 13 31.85 -3.63 31.27
C THR A 13 31.31 -2.87 30.07
N PHE A 14 30.90 -3.57 29.03
CA PHE A 14 30.10 -2.99 27.96
C PHE A 14 28.70 -2.72 28.52
N SER A 15 28.37 -1.44 28.72
CA SER A 15 26.99 -1.03 29.01
C SER A 15 26.26 -0.93 27.69
N THR A 16 25.61 -2.02 27.26
CA THR A 16 24.64 -1.96 26.16
C THR A 16 23.36 -1.33 26.69
N THR A 17 23.07 -0.10 26.27
CA THR A 17 21.73 0.47 26.43
C THR A 17 20.79 -0.35 25.57
N ALA A 18 20.00 -1.24 26.17
CA ALA A 18 18.92 -1.90 25.46
C ALA A 18 17.93 -0.82 25.02
N GLN A 19 17.78 -0.61 23.72
CA GLN A 19 16.71 0.22 23.19
C GLN A 19 15.38 -0.39 23.64
N GLU A 20 14.54 0.38 24.33
CA GLU A 20 13.18 -0.06 24.62
C GLU A 20 12.46 -0.31 23.30
N ILE A 21 12.06 -1.55 23.06
CA ILE A 21 11.31 -1.95 21.86
C ILE A 21 9.87 -1.46 22.07
N ILE A 22 9.40 -0.60 21.17
CA ILE A 22 8.04 -0.08 21.23
C ILE A 22 7.02 -1.21 21.05
N THR A 23 5.87 -1.09 21.69
CA THR A 23 4.75 -2.01 21.50
C THR A 23 3.64 -1.29 20.76
N LEU A 24 3.16 -1.87 19.67
CA LEU A 24 2.11 -1.31 18.83
C LEU A 24 0.80 -2.08 19.05
N THR A 25 -0.30 -1.35 19.01
CA THR A 25 -1.66 -1.89 19.11
C THR A 25 -2.42 -1.58 17.82
N PRO A 26 -3.22 -2.51 17.30
CA PRO A 26 -3.84 -2.33 16.00
C PRO A 26 -5.16 -1.57 16.08
N SER A 27 -5.55 -0.92 14.99
CA SER A 27 -6.97 -0.76 14.66
C SER A 27 -7.51 -2.02 14.00
N ILE A 28 -8.82 -2.26 14.15
CA ILE A 28 -9.44 -3.52 13.77
C ILE A 28 -10.43 -3.33 12.63
N GLU A 29 -10.30 -4.16 11.61
CA GLU A 29 -11.31 -4.38 10.58
C GLU A 29 -11.84 -5.81 10.68
N ILE A 30 -13.09 -5.97 11.12
CA ILE A 30 -13.70 -7.30 11.30
C ILE A 30 -13.98 -7.95 9.94
N LEU A 31 -13.52 -9.19 9.77
CA LEU A 31 -13.70 -9.96 8.55
C LEU A 31 -14.89 -10.91 8.69
N ASP A 32 -16.02 -10.59 8.05
CA ASP A 32 -17.20 -11.46 8.03
C ASP A 32 -17.17 -12.45 6.86
N LEU A 33 -16.06 -13.17 6.72
CA LEU A 33 -15.86 -14.09 5.62
C LEU A 33 -16.53 -15.44 5.88
N ASN A 34 -17.26 -15.97 4.90
CA ASN A 34 -17.82 -17.32 5.00
C ASN A 34 -18.03 -18.02 3.64
N PRO A 35 -18.10 -19.38 3.63
CA PRO A 35 -18.25 -20.13 2.37
C PRO A 35 -19.59 -19.96 1.64
N ALA A 36 -20.64 -19.45 2.29
CA ALA A 36 -21.91 -19.20 1.62
C ALA A 36 -21.81 -17.96 0.71
N ASP A 37 -21.15 -16.91 1.20
CA ASP A 37 -20.88 -15.69 0.44
C ASP A 37 -19.95 -15.96 -0.75
N GLU A 38 -18.93 -16.83 -0.59
CA GLU A 38 -18.10 -17.29 -1.71
C GLU A 38 -18.96 -17.91 -2.83
N LYS A 39 -19.97 -18.71 -2.47
CA LYS A 39 -20.86 -19.35 -3.44
C LYS A 39 -21.75 -18.32 -4.14
N GLU A 40 -22.22 -17.31 -3.40
CA GLU A 40 -23.00 -16.20 -3.96
C GLU A 40 -22.16 -15.34 -4.91
N PHE A 41 -20.96 -14.94 -4.50
CA PHE A 41 -20.00 -14.22 -5.33
C PHE A 41 -19.76 -14.95 -6.66
N ASN A 42 -19.42 -16.25 -6.61
CA ASN A 42 -19.14 -17.03 -7.81
C ASN A 42 -20.36 -17.14 -8.74
N ARG A 43 -21.58 -17.20 -8.19
CA ARG A 43 -22.81 -17.19 -8.97
C ARG A 43 -23.00 -15.85 -9.67
N ASN A 44 -22.81 -14.74 -8.95
CA ASN A 44 -22.99 -13.39 -9.48
C ASN A 44 -21.93 -13.06 -10.54
N LYS A 45 -20.66 -13.41 -10.29
CA LYS A 45 -19.55 -13.24 -11.24
C LYS A 45 -19.84 -13.96 -12.56
N LYS A 46 -20.28 -15.22 -12.50
CA LYS A 46 -20.65 -15.98 -13.70
C LYS A 46 -21.77 -15.33 -14.50
N ALA A 47 -22.81 -14.81 -13.82
CA ALA A 47 -23.89 -14.10 -14.51
C ALA A 47 -23.38 -12.84 -15.22
N CYS A 48 -22.49 -12.08 -14.57
CA CYS A 48 -21.87 -10.89 -15.15
C CYS A 48 -20.96 -11.24 -16.34
N GLU A 49 -20.17 -12.31 -16.27
CA GLU A 49 -19.33 -12.77 -17.37
C GLU A 49 -20.14 -13.09 -18.63
N GLU A 50 -21.31 -13.73 -18.49
CA GLU A 50 -22.22 -13.99 -19.60
C GLU A 50 -22.77 -12.69 -20.23
N ILE A 51 -23.01 -11.65 -19.41
CA ILE A 51 -23.42 -10.31 -19.88
C ILE A 51 -22.26 -9.62 -20.59
N TRP A 52 -21.07 -9.60 -20.00
CA TRP A 52 -19.88 -8.98 -20.57
C TRP A 52 -19.46 -9.63 -21.89
N GLU A 53 -19.59 -10.95 -22.02
CA GLU A 53 -19.35 -11.66 -23.29
C GLU A 53 -20.31 -11.15 -24.37
N ARG A 54 -21.60 -10.98 -24.06
CA ARG A 54 -22.57 -10.43 -25.02
C ARG A 54 -22.27 -8.98 -25.36
N MET A 55 -21.85 -8.17 -24.39
CA MET A 55 -21.43 -6.78 -24.61
C MET A 55 -20.20 -6.69 -25.51
N SER A 56 -19.21 -7.57 -25.30
CA SER A 56 -18.03 -7.68 -26.16
C SER A 56 -18.39 -8.03 -27.61
N ASN A 57 -19.53 -8.71 -27.80
CA ASN A 57 -20.10 -9.06 -29.11
C ASN A 57 -21.08 -8.01 -29.66
N GLY A 58 -21.09 -6.80 -29.10
CA GLY A 58 -21.82 -5.64 -29.64
C GLY A 58 -23.17 -5.35 -29.00
N LEU A 59 -23.57 -6.06 -27.93
CA LEU A 59 -24.70 -5.65 -27.10
C LEU A 59 -24.36 -4.34 -26.39
N LYS A 60 -25.22 -3.34 -26.52
CA LYS A 60 -25.03 -2.07 -25.82
C LYS A 60 -25.68 -2.12 -24.45
N GLU A 61 -25.17 -1.33 -23.53
CA GLU A 61 -25.71 -1.19 -22.18
C GLU A 61 -27.17 -0.70 -22.16
N GLU A 62 -27.57 0.13 -23.15
CA GLU A 62 -28.95 0.59 -23.34
C GLU A 62 -29.94 -0.55 -23.61
N ASP A 63 -29.46 -1.68 -24.14
CA ASP A 63 -30.26 -2.85 -24.50
C ASP A 63 -30.37 -3.89 -23.37
N LEU A 64 -29.66 -3.69 -22.24
CA LEU A 64 -29.74 -4.58 -21.08
C LEU A 64 -31.08 -4.46 -20.38
N THR A 65 -31.61 -5.60 -19.95
CA THR A 65 -32.78 -5.65 -19.07
C THR A 65 -32.48 -5.04 -17.71
N ALA A 66 -33.52 -4.60 -17.00
CA ALA A 66 -33.36 -4.07 -15.65
C ALA A 66 -32.73 -5.11 -14.68
N ALA A 67 -32.98 -6.40 -14.90
CA ALA A 67 -32.39 -7.46 -14.09
C ALA A 67 -30.87 -7.61 -14.35
N GLU A 68 -30.45 -7.59 -15.62
CA GLU A 68 -29.03 -7.67 -15.99
C GLU A 68 -28.22 -6.46 -15.49
N LYS A 69 -28.82 -5.26 -15.51
CA LYS A 69 -28.18 -4.07 -14.93
C LYS A 69 -27.95 -4.22 -13.42
N VAL A 70 -28.94 -4.75 -12.70
CA VAL A 70 -28.80 -5.04 -11.27
C VAL A 70 -27.75 -6.12 -11.02
N GLU A 71 -27.65 -7.15 -11.87
CA GLU A 71 -26.61 -8.18 -11.75
C GLU A 71 -25.20 -7.57 -11.90
N LEU A 72 -24.99 -6.67 -12.88
CA LEU A 72 -23.72 -5.96 -13.06
C LEU A 72 -23.34 -5.07 -11.87
N GLU A 73 -24.33 -4.45 -11.20
CA GLU A 73 -24.09 -3.64 -10.00
C GLU A 73 -23.71 -4.48 -8.76
N MET A 74 -23.96 -5.79 -8.77
CA MET A 74 -23.69 -6.70 -7.65
C MET A 74 -22.28 -7.29 -7.65
N VAL A 75 -21.46 -7.00 -8.66
CA VAL A 75 -20.11 -7.55 -8.79
C VAL A 75 -19.10 -6.43 -8.90
N ASP A 76 -18.09 -6.49 -8.04
CA ASP A 76 -16.86 -5.73 -8.26
C ASP A 76 -16.07 -6.41 -9.39
N GLU A 77 -15.98 -5.75 -10.54
CA GLU A 77 -15.27 -6.27 -11.70
C GLU A 77 -13.77 -6.45 -11.45
N THR A 78 -13.22 -5.70 -10.50
CA THR A 78 -11.80 -5.77 -10.15
C THR A 78 -11.47 -7.01 -9.33
N MET A 79 -12.43 -7.60 -8.63
CA MET A 79 -12.21 -8.79 -7.82
C MET A 79 -12.27 -10.05 -8.70
N ALA A 80 -11.21 -10.85 -8.68
CA ALA A 80 -11.16 -12.14 -9.38
C ALA A 80 -11.76 -13.25 -8.51
N SER A 81 -11.66 -13.13 -7.19
CA SER A 81 -12.14 -14.07 -6.19
C SER A 81 -12.79 -13.33 -5.03
N TYR A 82 -13.76 -13.99 -4.38
CA TYR A 82 -14.35 -13.52 -3.12
C TYR A 82 -13.29 -13.31 -2.02
N TRP A 83 -12.18 -14.02 -2.12
CA TRP A 83 -11.13 -14.03 -1.10
C TRP A 83 -10.01 -13.03 -1.36
N ASP A 84 -10.03 -12.33 -2.50
CA ASP A 84 -9.02 -11.33 -2.79
C ASP A 84 -9.07 -10.24 -1.71
N ILE A 85 -7.89 -9.82 -1.25
CA ILE A 85 -7.74 -8.72 -0.29
C ILE A 85 -7.77 -7.40 -1.05
N GLU A 86 -7.13 -7.37 -2.20
CA GLU A 86 -7.14 -6.25 -3.14
C GLU A 86 -7.61 -6.75 -4.51
N GLY A 87 -8.48 -5.97 -5.17
CA GLY A 87 -8.87 -6.25 -6.55
C GLY A 87 -7.75 -5.91 -7.55
N GLN A 88 -7.97 -6.22 -8.83
CA GLN A 88 -7.13 -5.84 -9.98
C GLN A 88 -7.03 -4.30 -10.21
N GLY A 89 -7.43 -3.50 -9.21
CA GLY A 89 -7.27 -2.06 -9.17
C GLY A 89 -5.84 -1.63 -8.82
N CYS A 90 -5.69 -0.35 -8.48
CA CYS A 90 -4.39 0.17 -8.04
C CYS A 90 -4.21 -0.12 -6.55
N SER A 91 -3.03 -0.58 -6.16
CA SER A 91 -2.66 -0.75 -4.76
C SER A 91 -1.24 -0.25 -4.47
N TRP A 92 -0.81 -0.32 -3.21
CA TRP A 92 0.56 0.01 -2.83
C TRP A 92 1.58 -0.83 -3.64
N TYR A 93 1.20 -2.06 -3.94
CA TYR A 93 1.99 -3.04 -4.69
C TYR A 93 2.26 -2.67 -6.16
N CYS A 94 1.55 -1.69 -6.73
CA CYS A 94 1.87 -1.14 -8.06
C CYS A 94 3.23 -0.40 -8.08
N GLY A 95 3.66 0.16 -6.95
CA GLY A 95 5.01 0.71 -6.78
C GLY A 95 6.08 -0.36 -6.52
N GLY A 96 5.66 -1.61 -6.35
CA GLY A 96 6.48 -2.71 -5.88
C GLY A 96 6.13 -3.07 -4.43
N GLY A 97 6.85 -4.04 -3.87
CA GLY A 97 6.59 -4.51 -2.52
C GLY A 97 7.72 -5.40 -2.04
N PRO A 98 7.44 -6.42 -1.20
CA PRO A 98 8.40 -7.47 -0.98
C PRO A 98 8.66 -8.20 -2.30
N THR A 99 9.85 -8.78 -2.38
CA THR A 99 10.36 -9.46 -3.58
C THR A 99 10.79 -10.89 -3.28
N THR A 100 10.76 -11.25 -2.00
CA THR A 100 11.03 -12.58 -1.49
C THR A 100 10.33 -12.72 -0.15
N GLU A 101 9.73 -13.87 0.06
CA GLU A 101 9.07 -14.30 1.28
C GLU A 101 9.75 -15.60 1.71
N THR A 102 10.19 -15.67 2.97
CA THR A 102 10.82 -16.88 3.52
C THR A 102 10.30 -17.14 4.91
N ALA A 103 10.23 -18.41 5.32
CA ALA A 103 9.82 -18.80 6.66
C ALA A 103 10.89 -19.69 7.30
N SER A 104 10.97 -19.68 8.63
CA SER A 104 11.82 -20.62 9.39
C SER A 104 11.38 -22.07 9.20
N SER A 105 10.08 -22.29 9.08
CA SER A 105 9.47 -23.56 8.74
C SER A 105 8.10 -23.37 8.11
N THR A 106 7.56 -24.46 7.56
CA THR A 106 6.27 -24.52 6.90
C THR A 106 5.68 -25.91 7.13
N LEU A 107 4.42 -25.98 7.53
CA LEU A 107 3.71 -27.25 7.65
C LEU A 107 3.63 -27.93 6.27
N PRO A 108 3.94 -29.24 6.16
CA PRO A 108 3.78 -29.95 4.89
C PRO A 108 2.33 -29.93 4.39
N SER A 109 2.15 -29.84 3.08
CA SER A 109 0.83 -29.87 2.43
C SER A 109 0.02 -31.10 2.86
N GLN A 110 -1.29 -30.92 3.01
CA GLN A 110 -2.23 -31.97 3.37
C GLN A 110 -3.33 -32.08 2.31
N GLY A 111 -3.26 -33.15 1.51
CA GLY A 111 -4.18 -33.35 0.39
C GLY A 111 -3.95 -32.29 -0.68
N THR A 112 -4.97 -31.47 -0.94
CA THR A 112 -4.92 -30.36 -1.92
C THR A 112 -4.64 -29.01 -1.28
N VAL A 113 -4.48 -28.94 0.04
CA VAL A 113 -4.19 -27.70 0.76
C VAL A 113 -2.69 -27.66 1.03
N ASP A 114 -2.04 -26.61 0.58
CA ASP A 114 -0.69 -26.28 1.00
C ASP A 114 -0.69 -25.11 2.00
N TYR A 115 0.41 -24.99 2.72
CA TYR A 115 0.59 -24.03 3.80
C TYR A 115 1.85 -23.19 3.59
N ASN A 116 2.28 -23.09 2.33
CA ASN A 116 3.58 -22.55 1.95
C ASN A 116 3.73 -21.09 2.36
N VAL A 117 4.97 -20.64 2.48
CA VAL A 117 5.26 -19.24 2.79
C VAL A 117 4.68 -18.30 1.74
N ASP A 118 4.56 -18.70 0.47
CA ASP A 118 3.98 -17.85 -0.57
C ASP A 118 2.54 -17.41 -0.23
N ASN A 119 1.81 -18.19 0.56
CA ASN A 119 0.45 -17.87 1.02
C ASN A 119 0.40 -16.79 2.11
N ILE A 120 1.54 -16.29 2.60
CA ILE A 120 1.61 -15.19 3.59
C ILE A 120 1.64 -13.80 2.95
N HIS A 121 1.62 -13.77 1.61
CA HIS A 121 1.64 -12.54 0.82
C HIS A 121 0.98 -12.68 -0.56
N ASP A 122 -0.02 -13.57 -0.69
CA ASP A 122 -0.69 -13.81 -1.96
C ASP A 122 -1.93 -12.93 -2.18
N LEU A 123 -2.20 -12.02 -1.24
CA LEU A 123 -3.34 -11.12 -1.21
C LEU A 123 -4.66 -11.89 -1.23
N ASN A 124 -4.72 -13.02 -0.51
CA ASN A 124 -5.87 -13.90 -0.48
C ASN A 124 -6.23 -14.39 0.93
N TYR A 125 -7.38 -13.97 1.45
CA TYR A 125 -7.85 -14.36 2.78
C TYR A 125 -8.10 -15.86 2.99
N LYS A 126 -8.18 -16.66 1.90
CA LYS A 126 -8.45 -18.10 1.99
C LYS A 126 -7.20 -18.90 2.27
N ASN A 127 -6.08 -18.50 1.69
CA ASN A 127 -4.82 -19.20 1.81
C ASN A 127 -4.16 -18.83 3.14
N VAL A 128 -3.23 -19.68 3.58
CA VAL A 128 -2.56 -19.48 4.86
C VAL A 128 -1.14 -20.00 4.81
N TRP A 129 -0.25 -19.34 5.53
CA TRP A 129 0.97 -19.96 6.02
C TRP A 129 0.72 -20.59 7.39
N VAL A 130 1.30 -21.77 7.59
CA VAL A 130 1.29 -22.48 8.88
C VAL A 130 2.72 -22.86 9.20
N GLU A 131 3.16 -22.55 10.41
CA GLU A 131 4.46 -23.00 10.92
C GLU A 131 4.55 -24.54 10.94
N GLY A 132 5.76 -25.09 10.77
CA GLY A 132 5.97 -26.52 10.55
C GLY A 132 6.64 -27.27 11.69
N VAL A 133 6.80 -26.67 12.87
CA VAL A 133 7.41 -27.32 14.03
C VAL A 133 6.33 -27.94 14.93
N ALA A 134 6.75 -28.82 15.84
CA ALA A 134 5.83 -29.36 16.84
C ALA A 134 5.52 -28.29 17.91
N GLY A 135 4.26 -28.20 18.33
CA GLY A 135 3.81 -27.25 19.34
C GLY A 135 3.22 -25.99 18.72
N TYR A 136 3.44 -24.85 19.35
CA TYR A 136 2.82 -23.58 19.01
C TYR A 136 3.63 -22.70 18.04
N GLY A 137 4.80 -23.15 17.59
CA GLY A 137 5.67 -22.34 16.72
C GLY A 137 6.27 -21.08 17.35
N VAL A 138 6.38 -20.99 18.68
CA VAL A 138 7.07 -19.84 19.32
C VAL A 138 8.54 -19.83 18.91
N GLY A 139 9.00 -18.70 18.39
CA GLY A 139 10.32 -18.51 17.78
C GLY A 139 10.37 -18.74 16.27
N GLU A 140 9.32 -19.32 15.68
CA GLU A 140 9.18 -19.39 14.23
C GLU A 140 8.91 -17.99 13.66
N TYR A 141 9.34 -17.77 12.42
CA TYR A 141 9.30 -16.45 11.80
C TYR A 141 9.04 -16.50 10.30
N ILE A 142 8.51 -15.38 9.81
CA ILE A 142 8.45 -15.00 8.39
C ILE A 142 9.44 -13.85 8.17
N GLU A 143 10.14 -13.85 7.04
CA GLU A 143 11.07 -12.81 6.64
C GLU A 143 10.83 -12.40 5.18
N TYR A 144 10.55 -11.10 5.01
CA TYR A 144 10.40 -10.43 3.73
C TYR A 144 11.71 -9.78 3.31
N GLY A 145 12.02 -9.85 2.03
CA GLY A 145 13.10 -9.12 1.39
C GLY A 145 12.55 -8.03 0.46
N PHE A 146 13.02 -6.81 0.63
CA PHE A 146 12.59 -5.65 -0.16
C PHE A 146 13.77 -5.08 -0.93
N ASN A 147 13.52 -4.70 -2.18
CA ASN A 147 14.48 -3.88 -2.92
C ASN A 147 14.63 -2.52 -2.21
N GLN A 148 15.80 -1.89 -2.33
CA GLN A 148 15.98 -0.55 -1.77
C GLN A 148 15.01 0.47 -2.36
N SER A 149 14.54 0.22 -3.59
CA SER A 149 13.60 1.05 -4.33
C SER A 149 12.13 0.74 -4.08
N SER A 150 11.80 -0.28 -3.28
CA SER A 150 10.40 -0.56 -2.93
C SER A 150 9.79 0.68 -2.26
N PRO A 151 8.50 0.97 -2.49
CA PRO A 151 7.81 2.10 -1.88
C PRO A 151 7.94 2.04 -0.36
N ARG A 152 7.84 3.19 0.29
CA ARG A 152 7.99 3.26 1.75
C ARG A 152 6.73 2.75 2.43
N ILE A 153 6.90 1.93 3.46
CA ILE A 153 5.82 1.35 4.26
C ILE A 153 5.47 2.32 5.39
N THR A 154 4.18 2.55 5.61
CA THR A 154 3.67 3.30 6.77
C THR A 154 2.64 2.51 7.58
N GLU A 155 2.23 1.36 7.07
CA GLU A 155 1.29 0.47 7.73
C GLU A 155 1.61 -1.00 7.45
N ILE A 156 1.42 -1.81 8.48
CA ILE A 156 1.55 -3.26 8.43
C ILE A 156 0.22 -3.84 8.86
N ILE A 157 -0.33 -4.75 8.06
CA ILE A 157 -1.65 -5.31 8.27
C ILE A 157 -1.50 -6.81 8.43
N VAL A 158 -1.99 -7.34 9.54
CA VAL A 158 -1.88 -8.78 9.85
C VAL A 158 -3.25 -9.41 9.94
N VAL A 159 -3.48 -10.46 9.16
CA VAL A 159 -4.69 -11.27 9.18
C VAL A 159 -4.39 -12.56 9.94
N ASN A 160 -4.78 -12.54 11.21
CA ASN A 160 -4.31 -13.50 12.20
C ASN A 160 -5.21 -14.74 12.29
N GLY A 161 -4.62 -15.94 12.10
CA GLY A 161 -5.35 -17.20 12.06
C GLY A 161 -5.95 -17.54 10.70
N HIS A 162 -6.60 -18.71 10.60
CA HIS A 162 -7.24 -19.16 9.37
C HIS A 162 -8.62 -18.55 9.18
N VAL A 163 -8.72 -17.37 8.55
CA VAL A 163 -9.94 -16.54 8.60
C VAL A 163 -11.10 -17.01 7.70
N LYS A 164 -10.89 -18.02 6.83
CA LYS A 164 -11.92 -18.54 5.89
C LYS A 164 -13.24 -18.99 6.53
N SER A 165 -13.23 -19.29 7.82
CA SER A 165 -14.43 -19.59 8.60
C SER A 165 -14.13 -19.48 10.10
N GLU A 166 -15.15 -19.17 10.90
CA GLU A 166 -15.01 -19.13 12.37
C GLU A 166 -14.45 -20.45 12.94
N LYS A 167 -14.91 -21.59 12.43
CA LYS A 167 -14.45 -22.90 12.87
C LYS A 167 -12.96 -23.13 12.57
N ALA A 168 -12.48 -22.72 11.40
CA ALA A 168 -11.06 -22.84 11.07
C ALA A 168 -10.22 -21.91 11.95
N TRP A 169 -10.67 -20.67 12.14
CA TRP A 169 -10.01 -19.68 12.96
C TRP A 169 -9.87 -20.10 14.43
N ARG A 170 -10.94 -20.65 15.04
CA ARG A 170 -10.89 -21.13 16.44
C ARG A 170 -10.05 -22.39 16.66
N ASN A 171 -10.11 -23.34 15.71
CA ASN A 171 -9.45 -24.63 15.87
C ASN A 171 -7.92 -24.57 15.83
N ASN A 172 -7.33 -23.57 15.18
CA ASN A 172 -5.88 -23.43 15.02
C ASN A 172 -5.36 -22.35 15.97
N SER A 173 -4.09 -22.43 16.37
CA SER A 173 -3.49 -21.37 17.17
C SER A 173 -3.32 -20.10 16.36
N ARG A 174 -3.35 -18.96 17.05
CA ARG A 174 -3.29 -17.61 16.47
C ARG A 174 -2.19 -16.84 17.16
N VAL A 175 -1.53 -15.93 16.47
CA VAL A 175 -0.45 -15.16 17.09
C VAL A 175 -1.02 -14.14 18.06
N LYS A 176 -0.41 -14.01 19.24
CA LYS A 176 -0.73 -12.96 20.22
C LYS A 176 0.26 -11.82 20.17
N LYS A 177 1.54 -12.13 19.93
CA LYS A 177 2.61 -11.14 19.78
C LYS A 177 3.56 -11.53 18.67
N LEU A 178 3.79 -10.61 17.75
CA LEU A 178 4.88 -10.68 16.78
C LEU A 178 5.97 -9.71 17.18
N LYS A 179 7.23 -10.14 17.16
CA LYS A 179 8.38 -9.24 17.21
C LYS A 179 8.83 -8.93 15.80
N MET A 180 8.78 -7.66 15.46
CA MET A 180 9.24 -7.17 14.18
C MET A 180 10.72 -6.75 14.26
N TYR A 181 11.49 -7.15 13.25
CA TYR A 181 12.86 -6.73 13.03
C TYR A 181 12.98 -6.03 11.68
N ILE A 182 13.82 -5.00 11.62
CA ILE A 182 14.18 -4.31 10.37
C ILE A 182 15.69 -4.34 10.24
N LYS A 183 16.19 -4.84 9.10
CA LYS A 183 17.63 -4.99 8.84
C LYS A 183 18.37 -5.79 9.94
N GLY A 184 17.66 -6.74 10.57
CA GLY A 184 18.19 -7.59 11.64
C GLY A 184 18.07 -7.00 13.05
N GLU A 185 17.70 -5.73 13.20
CA GLU A 185 17.55 -5.07 14.49
C GLU A 185 16.09 -5.11 14.97
N PRO A 186 15.83 -5.38 16.26
CA PRO A 186 14.47 -5.29 16.81
C PRO A 186 13.88 -3.90 16.62
N TYR A 187 12.66 -3.83 16.11
CA TYR A 187 11.96 -2.57 15.86
C TYR A 187 10.74 -2.38 16.77
N ALA A 188 9.79 -3.32 16.74
CA ALA A 188 8.56 -3.22 17.53
C ALA A 188 8.03 -4.60 17.92
N ILE A 189 7.13 -4.62 18.91
CA ILE A 189 6.25 -5.75 19.21
C ILE A 189 4.84 -5.39 18.74
N LEU A 190 4.28 -6.15 17.82
CA LEU A 190 2.89 -6.04 17.39
C LEU A 190 2.03 -6.89 18.34
N ASN A 191 1.17 -6.25 19.13
CA ASN A 191 0.22 -6.96 19.99
C ASN A 191 -1.07 -7.23 19.22
N LEU A 192 -1.32 -8.47 18.84
CA LEU A 192 -2.52 -8.86 18.12
C LEU A 192 -3.66 -9.18 19.09
N THR A 193 -4.85 -8.68 18.76
CA THR A 193 -6.10 -9.04 19.42
C THR A 193 -6.56 -10.42 18.95
N ASP A 194 -7.27 -11.17 19.80
CA ASP A 194 -7.83 -12.48 19.46
C ASP A 194 -9.17 -12.30 18.71
N GLN A 195 -9.10 -11.71 17.51
CA GLN A 195 -10.26 -11.42 16.67
C GLN A 195 -10.02 -11.89 15.23
N ARG A 196 -11.09 -12.37 14.58
CA ARG A 196 -11.11 -12.72 13.15
C ARG A 196 -11.21 -11.44 12.33
N ALA A 197 -10.07 -10.80 12.10
CA ALA A 197 -9.97 -9.44 11.60
C ALA A 197 -8.66 -9.22 10.83
N ALA A 198 -8.66 -8.22 9.95
CA ALA A 198 -7.44 -7.55 9.53
C ALA A 198 -7.04 -6.55 10.62
N GLN A 199 -5.79 -6.62 11.06
CA GLN A 199 -5.27 -5.83 12.19
C GLN A 199 -4.20 -4.87 11.71
N HIS A 200 -4.51 -3.59 11.79
CA HIS A 200 -3.81 -2.47 11.16
C HIS A 200 -2.85 -1.80 12.14
N PHE A 201 -1.55 -1.84 11.84
CA PHE A 201 -0.50 -1.25 12.65
C PHE A 201 0.17 -0.11 11.90
N LYS A 202 -0.11 1.13 12.31
CA LYS A 202 0.64 2.30 11.84
C LYS A 202 2.06 2.28 12.41
N VAL A 203 3.03 2.58 11.56
CA VAL A 203 4.46 2.61 11.87
C VAL A 203 5.08 3.91 11.37
N ASP A 204 6.21 4.30 11.95
CA ASP A 204 7.04 5.33 11.31
C ASP A 204 7.44 4.84 9.92
N THR A 205 7.68 5.75 8.99
CA THR A 205 8.01 5.40 7.60
C THR A 205 9.22 4.44 7.53
N ILE A 206 9.01 3.24 7.00
CA ILE A 206 10.02 2.20 6.82
C ILE A 206 10.39 2.07 5.35
N GLY A 207 11.67 1.85 5.10
CA GLY A 207 12.22 1.90 3.74
C GLY A 207 12.66 3.33 3.44
N PHE A 208 13.80 3.45 2.75
CA PHE A 208 14.33 4.74 2.33
C PHE A 208 15.43 4.48 1.30
N LEU A 209 15.16 4.84 0.04
CA LEU A 209 16.21 5.00 -0.95
C LEU A 209 16.74 6.42 -0.85
N ASP A 210 18.06 6.57 -0.72
CA ASP A 210 18.68 7.89 -0.89
C ASP A 210 18.35 8.40 -2.30
N ARG A 211 17.69 9.57 -2.36
CA ARG A 211 17.20 10.14 -3.62
C ARG A 211 18.29 10.39 -4.66
N ASN A 212 19.55 10.47 -4.24
CA ASN A 212 20.69 10.63 -5.15
C ASN A 212 21.07 9.33 -5.88
N ILE A 213 20.47 8.20 -5.52
CA ILE A 213 20.71 6.90 -6.14
C ILE A 213 19.72 6.70 -7.29
N ASP A 214 20.23 6.62 -8.52
CA ASP A 214 19.41 6.34 -9.69
C ASP A 214 18.94 4.87 -9.76
N TYR A 215 17.95 4.61 -10.61
CA TYR A 215 17.36 3.28 -10.84
C TYR A 215 18.38 2.16 -11.12
N ILE A 216 19.41 2.44 -11.93
CA ILE A 216 20.40 1.43 -12.33
C ILE A 216 21.33 1.09 -11.16
N ALA A 217 21.67 2.10 -10.35
CA ALA A 217 22.42 1.90 -9.12
C ALA A 217 21.59 1.19 -8.04
N ALA A 218 20.32 1.59 -7.86
CA ALA A 218 19.41 1.00 -6.88
C ALA A 218 19.24 -0.52 -7.08
N LYS A 219 19.11 -0.96 -8.34
CA LYS A 219 19.02 -2.39 -8.70
C LYS A 219 20.21 -3.26 -8.29
N LYS A 220 21.36 -2.66 -7.99
CA LYS A 220 22.58 -3.39 -7.58
C LYS A 220 22.74 -3.46 -6.07
N LEU A 221 21.91 -2.74 -5.31
CA LEU A 221 21.98 -2.73 -3.86
C LEU A 221 21.35 -4.02 -3.31
N PRO A 222 21.89 -4.56 -2.20
CA PRO A 222 21.28 -5.72 -1.56
C PRO A 222 19.89 -5.35 -1.03
N GLN A 223 19.00 -6.33 -1.04
CA GLN A 223 17.69 -6.20 -0.40
C GLN A 223 17.86 -5.93 1.11
N TRP A 224 16.98 -5.10 1.66
CA TRP A 224 16.82 -5.02 3.11
C TRP A 224 15.73 -5.99 3.55
N LYS A 225 15.79 -6.41 4.82
CA LYS A 225 14.95 -7.49 5.35
C LYS A 225 14.03 -6.98 6.46
N MET A 226 12.81 -7.47 6.47
CA MET A 226 11.85 -7.32 7.56
C MET A 226 11.44 -8.70 8.06
N ARG A 227 11.49 -8.94 9.36
CA ARG A 227 11.14 -10.25 9.94
C ARG A 227 10.07 -10.11 11.01
N PHE A 228 9.13 -11.03 11.03
CA PHE A 228 8.10 -11.19 12.06
C PHE A 228 8.30 -12.53 12.78
N GLU A 229 8.69 -12.48 14.05
CA GLU A 229 8.91 -13.66 14.91
C GLU A 229 7.74 -13.85 15.88
N ILE A 230 7.22 -15.07 15.99
CA ILE A 230 6.15 -15.43 16.93
C ILE A 230 6.70 -15.44 18.35
N LEU A 231 6.24 -14.52 19.21
CA LEU A 231 6.63 -14.48 20.62
C LEU A 231 5.64 -15.18 21.55
N GLU A 232 4.36 -15.08 21.23
CA GLU A 232 3.27 -15.57 22.09
C GLU A 232 2.07 -15.91 21.19
N VAL A 233 1.28 -16.91 21.59
CA VAL A 233 0.11 -17.38 20.84
C VAL A 233 -1.15 -17.44 21.71
N TYR A 234 -2.31 -17.36 21.06
CA TYR A 234 -3.57 -17.85 21.58
C TYR A 234 -3.75 -19.31 21.14
N PRO A 235 -3.88 -20.28 22.08
CA PRO A 235 -4.04 -21.69 21.71
C PRO A 235 -5.32 -21.95 20.90
N GLY A 236 -5.21 -22.79 19.88
CA GLY A 236 -6.37 -23.31 19.14
C GLY A 236 -7.18 -24.31 19.98
N ASP A 237 -8.47 -24.46 19.64
CA ASP A 237 -9.36 -25.43 20.29
C ASP A 237 -8.98 -26.88 19.98
N LYS A 238 -8.22 -27.11 18.89
CA LYS A 238 -7.94 -28.46 18.38
C LYS A 238 -6.49 -28.69 17.97
N TYR A 239 -5.87 -27.72 17.30
CA TYR A 239 -4.53 -27.83 16.74
C TYR A 239 -3.59 -26.85 17.44
N GLU A 240 -2.37 -27.28 17.70
CA GLU A 240 -1.33 -26.42 18.25
C GLU A 240 -0.73 -25.52 17.17
N ASP A 241 -0.77 -25.96 15.90
CA ASP A 241 -0.21 -25.26 14.75
C ASP A 241 -0.69 -23.81 14.68
N THR A 242 0.26 -22.88 14.62
CA THR A 242 -0.03 -21.44 14.53
C THR A 242 -0.18 -21.00 13.08
N VAL A 243 -1.26 -20.29 12.80
CA VAL A 243 -1.67 -19.93 11.45
C VAL A 243 -1.71 -18.41 11.29
N ILE A 244 -1.23 -17.93 10.14
CA ILE A 244 -1.43 -16.54 9.69
C ILE A 244 -1.97 -16.61 8.25
N SER A 245 -3.08 -15.93 8.00
CA SER A 245 -3.68 -15.84 6.68
C SER A 245 -2.94 -14.85 5.79
N GLU A 246 -2.49 -13.72 6.34
CA GLU A 246 -1.81 -12.71 5.55
C GLU A 246 -0.96 -11.79 6.44
N ILE A 247 0.16 -11.31 5.91
CA ILE A 247 0.77 -10.06 6.38
C ILE A 247 1.02 -9.19 5.16
N TYR A 248 0.35 -8.07 5.06
CA TYR A 248 0.46 -7.16 3.91
C TYR A 248 0.76 -5.73 4.35
N PHE A 249 1.11 -4.89 3.38
CA PHE A 249 1.70 -3.58 3.63
C PHE A 249 0.94 -2.50 2.88
N ASP A 250 0.93 -1.33 3.49
CA ASP A 250 0.50 -0.10 2.85
C ASP A 250 1.46 1.04 3.20
N GLY A 251 1.42 2.13 2.45
CA GLY A 251 2.46 3.12 2.49
C GLY A 251 2.31 4.27 1.52
N ILE A 252 3.45 4.89 1.24
CA ILE A 252 3.54 6.09 0.42
C ILE A 252 4.45 5.83 -0.77
N ASP A 253 4.67 6.88 -1.55
CA ASP A 253 5.43 6.84 -2.78
C ASP A 253 4.72 6.05 -3.88
N VAL A 254 3.40 6.20 -3.96
CA VAL A 254 2.57 5.62 -5.02
C VAL A 254 1.90 6.64 -5.95
N HIS A 255 2.07 7.94 -5.68
CA HIS A 255 1.43 9.07 -6.36
C HIS A 255 2.43 9.92 -7.13
N CYS A 256 3.02 9.39 -8.20
CA CYS A 256 4.20 10.00 -8.80
C CYS A 256 4.07 10.33 -10.28
N PHE A 257 4.92 11.24 -10.75
CA PHE A 257 5.10 11.61 -12.14
C PHE A 257 6.38 11.03 -12.72
N ALA A 258 6.37 10.79 -14.02
CA ALA A 258 7.58 10.43 -14.76
C ALA A 258 8.64 11.55 -14.74
N LYS A 259 9.90 11.14 -14.84
CA LYS A 259 11.04 12.03 -15.08
C LYS A 259 10.76 13.02 -16.23
N GLY A 260 11.19 14.28 -16.08
CA GLY A 260 11.05 15.33 -17.08
C GLY A 260 9.72 16.09 -17.01
N THR A 261 8.83 15.71 -16.08
CA THR A 261 7.64 16.51 -15.76
C THR A 261 8.07 17.87 -15.23
N LEU A 262 7.55 18.95 -15.81
CA LEU A 262 7.93 20.32 -15.51
C LEU A 262 7.06 20.88 -14.39
N VAL A 263 7.69 21.23 -13.26
CA VAL A 263 7.01 21.88 -12.15
C VAL A 263 7.11 23.38 -12.28
N THR A 264 5.98 24.08 -12.11
CA THR A 264 5.96 25.55 -12.14
C THR A 264 6.44 26.12 -10.81
N MET A 265 7.56 26.82 -10.86
CA MET A 265 8.19 27.44 -9.70
C MET A 265 7.46 28.72 -9.29
N ALA A 266 7.68 29.20 -8.06
CA ALA A 266 6.96 30.36 -7.51
C ALA A 266 7.16 31.67 -8.29
N ASP A 267 8.26 31.81 -9.02
CA ASP A 267 8.57 32.95 -9.90
C ASP A 267 8.07 32.74 -11.35
N GLY A 268 7.42 31.60 -11.63
CA GLY A 268 6.82 31.26 -12.91
C GLY A 268 7.75 30.54 -13.91
N HIS A 269 9.04 30.33 -13.59
CA HIS A 269 9.86 29.45 -14.43
C HIS A 269 9.46 27.97 -14.22
N GLN A 270 9.93 27.10 -15.10
CA GLN A 270 9.67 25.66 -15.01
C GLN A 270 10.97 24.91 -14.74
N GLU A 271 10.94 23.99 -13.78
CA GLU A 271 12.05 23.12 -13.42
C GLU A 271 11.60 21.66 -13.53
N PRO A 272 12.39 20.75 -14.14
CA PRO A 272 12.10 19.33 -14.11
C PRO A 272 11.98 18.80 -12.67
N ILE A 273 10.97 17.97 -12.44
CA ILE A 273 10.62 17.46 -11.11
C ILE A 273 11.78 16.71 -10.43
N GLU A 274 12.65 16.07 -11.20
CA GLU A 274 13.84 15.37 -10.69
C GLU A 274 14.93 16.29 -10.11
N ASN A 275 14.88 17.60 -10.41
CA ASN A 275 15.88 18.56 -9.96
C ASN A 275 15.46 19.31 -8.69
N LEU A 276 14.20 19.16 -8.26
CA LEU A 276 13.63 19.86 -7.10
C LEU A 276 14.29 19.42 -5.80
N LYS A 277 14.38 20.37 -4.87
CA LYS A 277 15.00 20.20 -3.55
C LYS A 277 14.07 20.67 -2.45
N ILE A 278 14.26 20.10 -1.26
CA ILE A 278 13.62 20.60 -0.04
C ILE A 278 14.05 22.06 0.16
N GLY A 279 13.08 22.93 0.44
CA GLY A 279 13.26 24.37 0.56
C GLY A 279 12.99 25.15 -0.73
N ASP A 280 12.90 24.50 -1.89
CA ASP A 280 12.50 25.17 -3.14
C ASP A 280 11.07 25.69 -3.04
N LYS A 281 10.78 26.75 -3.80
CA LYS A 281 9.46 27.39 -3.81
C LYS A 281 8.73 27.12 -5.11
N VAL A 282 7.57 26.49 -5.02
CA VAL A 282 6.70 26.17 -6.15
C VAL A 282 5.46 27.05 -6.15
N LEU A 283 4.83 27.16 -7.32
CA LEU A 283 3.51 27.75 -7.46
C LEU A 283 2.46 26.73 -6.99
N SER A 284 1.57 27.14 -6.12
CA SER A 284 0.47 26.35 -5.59
C SER A 284 -0.85 27.07 -5.86
N PHE A 285 -1.91 26.33 -6.15
CA PHE A 285 -3.25 26.85 -6.40
C PHE A 285 -4.16 26.65 -5.18
N ASP A 286 -4.74 27.75 -4.70
CA ASP A 286 -5.72 27.75 -3.62
C ASP A 286 -7.14 27.73 -4.23
N GLN A 287 -7.88 26.65 -3.98
CA GLN A 287 -9.24 26.46 -4.49
C GLN A 287 -10.25 27.43 -3.86
N ASP A 288 -10.08 27.77 -2.58
CA ASP A 288 -11.02 28.63 -1.84
C ASP A 288 -10.93 30.07 -2.31
N THR A 289 -9.70 30.55 -2.54
CA THR A 289 -9.47 31.92 -3.01
C THR A 289 -9.43 32.01 -4.54
N ASN A 290 -9.32 30.88 -5.25
CA ASN A 290 -9.08 30.79 -6.68
C ASN A 290 -7.87 31.64 -7.12
N THR A 291 -6.80 31.62 -6.31
CA THR A 291 -5.55 32.34 -6.57
C THR A 291 -4.34 31.42 -6.45
N ASN A 292 -3.23 31.84 -7.06
CA ASN A 292 -1.96 31.14 -6.89
C ASN A 292 -1.16 31.77 -5.73
N ALA A 293 -0.51 30.93 -4.94
CA ALA A 293 0.41 31.31 -3.88
C ALA A 293 1.75 30.59 -4.02
N SER A 294 2.80 31.15 -3.43
CA SER A 294 4.09 30.47 -3.31
C SER A 294 4.06 29.53 -2.12
N ALA A 295 4.37 28.25 -2.31
CA ALA A 295 4.54 27.24 -1.27
C ALA A 295 5.97 26.68 -1.28
N THR A 296 6.48 26.30 -0.11
CA THR A 296 7.83 25.74 0.07
C THR A 296 7.74 24.23 0.21
N ILE A 297 8.61 23.53 -0.52
CA ILE A 297 8.74 22.07 -0.47
C ILE A 297 9.34 21.64 0.87
N GLU A 298 8.60 20.82 1.62
CA GLU A 298 9.06 20.21 2.88
C GLU A 298 9.52 18.76 2.68
N GLU A 299 8.83 18.03 1.81
CA GLU A 299 9.15 16.64 1.48
C GLU A 299 8.93 16.35 -0.01
N LEU A 300 9.79 15.49 -0.58
CA LEU A 300 9.57 14.90 -1.90
C LEU A 300 9.80 13.39 -1.83
N ALA A 301 9.41 12.68 -2.87
CA ALA A 301 9.76 11.27 -3.05
C ALA A 301 10.14 11.00 -4.50
N ASN A 302 10.96 9.97 -4.71
CA ASN A 302 11.31 9.45 -6.01
C ASN A 302 11.34 7.92 -6.00
N PRO A 303 10.18 7.27 -5.93
CA PRO A 303 10.05 5.82 -6.05
C PRO A 303 10.17 5.37 -7.51
N ILE A 304 10.28 4.07 -7.66
CA ILE A 304 10.26 3.39 -8.95
C ILE A 304 8.90 2.73 -9.09
N HIS A 305 8.19 3.05 -10.17
CA HIS A 305 6.87 2.51 -10.45
C HIS A 305 6.85 1.69 -11.73
N GLU A 306 5.98 0.70 -11.73
CA GLU A 306 5.51 0.04 -12.96
C GLU A 306 4.05 0.46 -13.22
N ASP A 307 3.51 0.09 -14.39
CA ASP A 307 2.08 0.29 -14.70
C ASP A 307 1.56 1.73 -14.57
N LEU A 308 2.28 2.67 -15.19
CA LEU A 308 1.90 4.08 -15.24
C LEU A 308 0.82 4.32 -16.31
N ILE A 309 0.17 5.49 -16.26
CA ILE A 309 -0.65 6.00 -17.36
C ILE A 309 0.02 7.21 -18.00
N LYS A 310 -0.16 7.35 -19.31
CA LYS A 310 0.17 8.56 -20.06
C LYS A 310 -1.12 9.22 -20.53
N ILE A 311 -1.35 10.42 -20.04
CA ILE A 311 -2.50 11.25 -20.42
C ILE A 311 -2.03 12.24 -21.48
N SER A 312 -2.65 12.20 -22.65
CA SER A 312 -2.37 13.14 -23.74
C SER A 312 -3.46 14.20 -23.85
N PHE A 313 -3.05 15.40 -24.25
CA PHE A 313 -3.91 16.57 -24.26
C PHE A 313 -4.08 17.19 -25.64
N ALA A 314 -5.12 18.02 -25.79
CA ALA A 314 -5.49 18.65 -27.06
C ALA A 314 -4.40 19.56 -27.68
N ASP A 315 -3.49 20.11 -26.89
CA ASP A 315 -2.35 20.89 -27.38
C ASP A 315 -1.13 20.02 -27.78
N SER A 316 -1.32 18.70 -27.86
CA SER A 316 -0.29 17.68 -28.14
C SER A 316 0.75 17.50 -27.03
N THR A 317 0.59 18.14 -25.86
CA THR A 317 1.38 17.81 -24.68
C THR A 317 0.86 16.53 -24.02
N SER A 318 1.64 15.99 -23.09
CA SER A 318 1.23 14.83 -22.30
C SER A 318 1.88 14.86 -20.92
N ILE A 319 1.32 14.09 -20.00
CA ILE A 319 1.91 13.83 -18.68
C ILE A 319 1.83 12.33 -18.41
N THR A 320 2.85 11.79 -17.76
CA THR A 320 2.89 10.37 -17.38
C THR A 320 2.95 10.28 -15.86
N CYS A 321 2.02 9.56 -15.26
CA CYS A 321 1.85 9.49 -13.81
C CYS A 321 1.36 8.11 -13.37
N THR A 322 1.37 7.88 -12.06
CA THR A 322 0.65 6.76 -11.45
C THR A 322 -0.86 6.99 -11.58
N LYS A 323 -1.63 5.91 -11.54
CA LYS A 323 -3.07 5.92 -11.84
C LYS A 323 -3.91 6.68 -10.80
N ASP A 324 -3.43 6.73 -9.59
CA ASP A 324 -4.05 7.34 -8.42
C ASP A 324 -3.71 8.84 -8.26
N HIS A 325 -2.85 9.39 -9.10
CA HIS A 325 -2.45 10.79 -8.97
C HIS A 325 -3.64 11.75 -9.16
N PRO A 326 -3.92 12.66 -8.20
CA PRO A 326 -5.06 13.57 -8.26
C PRO A 326 -4.80 14.78 -9.18
N PHE A 327 -5.72 15.00 -10.11
CA PHE A 327 -5.80 16.15 -11.00
C PHE A 327 -7.00 17.01 -10.64
N LEU A 328 -6.88 18.33 -10.76
CA LEU A 328 -8.03 19.22 -10.55
C LEU A 328 -8.77 19.46 -11.87
N SER A 329 -10.07 19.17 -11.90
CA SER A 329 -10.94 19.50 -13.01
C SER A 329 -11.11 21.02 -13.14
N ALA A 330 -11.45 21.47 -14.33
CA ALA A 330 -11.72 22.88 -14.59
C ALA A 330 -12.96 23.43 -13.85
N ASP A 331 -13.81 22.53 -13.35
CA ASP A 331 -15.02 22.84 -12.59
C ASP A 331 -14.80 22.71 -11.06
N GLY A 332 -13.59 22.33 -10.64
CA GLY A 332 -13.17 22.31 -9.24
C GLY A 332 -13.23 20.95 -8.54
N ASN A 333 -13.54 19.88 -9.26
CA ASN A 333 -13.58 18.52 -8.71
C ASN A 333 -12.22 17.84 -8.81
N TRP A 334 -11.87 17.02 -7.83
CA TRP A 334 -10.69 16.16 -7.92
C TRP A 334 -10.98 14.95 -8.80
N LEU A 335 -10.03 14.61 -9.66
CA LEU A 335 -10.10 13.51 -10.62
C LEU A 335 -8.86 12.63 -10.47
N SER A 336 -8.99 11.33 -10.63
CA SER A 336 -7.84 10.43 -10.83
C SER A 336 -8.27 9.20 -11.63
N TYR A 337 -7.31 8.47 -12.18
CA TYR A 337 -7.64 7.23 -12.90
C TYR A 337 -8.02 6.08 -11.93
N ALA A 338 -7.65 6.21 -10.65
CA ALA A 338 -8.03 5.31 -9.55
C ALA A 338 -8.61 6.12 -8.35
N PRO A 339 -9.87 6.61 -8.44
CA PRO A 339 -10.47 7.53 -7.48
C PRO A 339 -10.61 6.94 -6.08
N GLN A 340 -10.97 5.66 -5.97
CA GLN A 340 -11.13 4.98 -4.68
C GLN A 340 -9.82 4.99 -3.89
N LYS A 341 -8.70 4.65 -4.54
CA LYS A 341 -7.37 4.69 -3.92
C LYS A 341 -6.97 6.09 -3.49
N THR A 342 -7.17 7.07 -4.37
CA THR A 342 -6.91 8.48 -4.06
C THR A 342 -7.67 8.93 -2.80
N GLN A 343 -8.92 8.52 -2.65
CA GLN A 343 -9.75 8.82 -1.49
C GLN A 343 -9.34 8.04 -0.24
N MET A 344 -8.84 6.81 -0.37
CA MET A 344 -8.42 6.02 0.79
C MET A 344 -7.16 6.61 1.43
N ASP A 345 -6.18 6.93 0.60
CA ASP A 345 -4.81 7.16 1.05
C ASP A 345 -4.56 8.65 1.41
N TYR A 346 -5.28 9.57 0.76
CA TYR A 346 -5.00 11.02 0.82
C TYR A 346 -6.19 11.85 1.29
N GLN A 347 -5.92 13.08 1.72
CA GLN A 347 -6.93 14.03 2.19
C GLN A 347 -7.79 14.64 1.05
N PHE A 348 -8.36 13.81 0.17
CA PHE A 348 -9.35 14.21 -0.85
C PHE A 348 -10.70 13.54 -0.59
N ASP A 349 -11.68 14.29 -0.07
CA ASP A 349 -12.99 13.75 0.33
C ASP A 349 -13.75 13.10 -0.83
N THR A 350 -13.77 13.76 -1.99
CA THR A 350 -14.46 13.31 -3.20
C THR A 350 -13.50 13.34 -4.37
N VAL A 351 -13.30 12.19 -5.02
CA VAL A 351 -12.50 12.06 -6.25
C VAL A 351 -13.34 11.32 -7.29
N GLU A 352 -13.44 11.87 -8.49
CA GLU A 352 -14.19 11.28 -9.60
C GLU A 352 -13.26 10.53 -10.56
N GLN A 353 -13.81 9.58 -11.31
CA GLN A 353 -13.06 8.83 -12.32
C GLN A 353 -12.61 9.75 -13.45
N LEU A 354 -11.30 9.82 -13.67
CA LEU A 354 -10.70 10.52 -14.81
C LEU A 354 -10.98 9.72 -16.08
N THR A 355 -11.58 10.39 -17.07
CA THR A 355 -11.96 9.81 -18.37
C THR A 355 -11.59 10.74 -19.53
N ILE A 356 -11.51 10.18 -20.74
CA ILE A 356 -11.29 10.94 -21.97
C ILE A 356 -12.42 11.95 -22.17
N GLY A 357 -12.09 13.17 -22.58
CA GLY A 357 -13.05 14.26 -22.77
C GLY A 357 -13.21 15.18 -21.56
N MET A 358 -12.68 14.82 -20.40
CA MET A 358 -12.63 15.69 -19.23
C MET A 358 -11.65 16.85 -19.43
N ILE A 359 -11.93 17.96 -18.74
CA ILE A 359 -11.16 19.20 -18.84
C ILE A 359 -10.48 19.48 -17.50
N LEU A 360 -9.15 19.54 -17.51
CA LEU A 360 -8.32 19.84 -16.34
C LEU A 360 -8.06 21.33 -16.21
N LYS A 361 -7.89 21.81 -14.97
CA LYS A 361 -7.47 23.18 -14.69
C LYS A 361 -5.96 23.31 -14.90
N THR A 362 -5.54 24.39 -15.56
CA THR A 362 -4.13 24.75 -15.72
C THR A 362 -3.83 26.12 -15.13
N ASN A 363 -2.55 26.48 -15.02
CA ASN A 363 -2.15 27.81 -14.59
C ASN A 363 -2.66 28.90 -15.56
N LYS A 364 -2.74 28.56 -16.85
CA LYS A 364 -3.10 29.47 -17.95
C LYS A 364 -4.54 29.32 -18.46
N GLY A 365 -5.32 28.41 -17.87
CA GLY A 365 -6.70 28.15 -18.31
C GLY A 365 -7.15 26.71 -18.06
N LYS A 366 -7.36 25.98 -19.16
CA LYS A 366 -7.99 24.66 -19.17
C LYS A 366 -7.32 23.76 -20.20
N GLN A 367 -7.33 22.45 -19.96
CA GLN A 367 -6.76 21.47 -20.86
C GLN A 367 -7.69 20.27 -21.05
N LEU A 368 -7.97 19.89 -22.30
CA LEU A 368 -8.81 18.75 -22.64
C LEU A 368 -7.98 17.47 -22.73
N ILE A 369 -8.42 16.41 -22.04
CA ILE A 369 -7.87 15.06 -22.17
C ILE A 369 -8.38 14.45 -23.48
N THR A 370 -7.46 14.07 -24.35
CA THR A 370 -7.78 13.45 -25.64
C THR A 370 -7.52 11.96 -25.69
N ASP A 371 -6.62 11.47 -24.84
CA ASP A 371 -6.19 10.06 -24.86
C ASP A 371 -5.55 9.64 -23.53
N ILE A 372 -5.66 8.36 -23.18
CA ILE A 372 -5.06 7.76 -21.98
C ILE A 372 -4.49 6.38 -22.35
N ASP A 373 -3.17 6.27 -22.32
CA ASP A 373 -2.42 5.04 -22.61
C ASP A 373 -1.85 4.41 -21.34
N GLN A 374 -1.79 3.08 -21.27
CA GLN A 374 -1.02 2.38 -20.24
C GLN A 374 0.46 2.27 -20.63
N VAL A 375 1.33 2.46 -19.64
CA VAL A 375 2.79 2.41 -19.75
C VAL A 375 3.30 1.34 -18.79
N LEU A 376 3.36 0.10 -19.30
CA LEU A 376 3.71 -1.11 -18.54
C LEU A 376 5.21 -1.29 -18.25
N ARG A 377 6.01 -0.23 -18.32
CA ARG A 377 7.45 -0.30 -18.07
C ARG A 377 7.80 0.31 -16.72
N SER A 378 8.68 -0.36 -16.00
CA SER A 378 9.32 0.16 -14.81
C SER A 378 10.12 1.42 -15.12
N GLN A 379 9.87 2.50 -14.38
CA GLN A 379 10.65 3.73 -14.50
C GLN A 379 10.71 4.51 -13.19
N GLN A 380 11.78 5.30 -13.04
CA GLN A 380 11.94 6.25 -11.96
C GLN A 380 10.87 7.35 -12.05
N THR A 381 10.18 7.58 -10.95
CA THR A 381 9.16 8.62 -10.83
C THR A 381 9.47 9.56 -9.66
N TYR A 382 8.73 10.67 -9.57
CA TYR A 382 8.97 11.76 -8.64
C TYR A 382 7.65 12.41 -8.21
N THR A 383 7.58 12.94 -7.01
CA THR A 383 6.39 13.63 -6.46
C THR A 383 6.77 14.65 -5.40
N ILE A 384 5.91 15.64 -5.17
CA ILE A 384 5.99 16.53 -4.01
C ILE A 384 5.06 15.99 -2.94
N VAL A 385 5.64 15.45 -1.86
CA VAL A 385 4.86 14.79 -0.80
C VAL A 385 4.17 15.85 0.07
N GLN A 386 4.95 16.85 0.51
CA GLN A 386 4.47 17.85 1.44
C GLN A 386 4.98 19.25 1.10
N LEU A 387 4.07 20.23 1.24
CA LEU A 387 4.32 21.66 1.18
C LEU A 387 4.05 22.28 2.56
N ASP A 388 4.70 23.41 2.84
CA ASP A 388 4.48 24.19 4.08
C ASP A 388 3.04 24.70 4.23
N LYS A 389 2.35 24.88 3.10
CA LYS A 389 0.94 25.27 3.02
C LYS A 389 0.34 24.88 1.67
N GLY A 390 -0.97 24.65 1.69
CA GLY A 390 -1.69 24.17 0.52
C GLY A 390 -1.34 22.72 0.20
N THR A 391 -2.08 22.14 -0.74
CA THR A 391 -1.97 20.73 -1.13
C THR A 391 -1.91 20.56 -2.64
N THR A 392 -1.53 21.60 -3.36
CA THR A 392 -1.51 21.58 -4.82
C THR A 392 -0.21 22.17 -5.37
N PHE A 393 0.18 21.70 -6.56
CA PHE A 393 1.24 22.29 -7.35
C PHE A 393 0.90 22.16 -8.84
N PHE A 394 1.73 22.72 -9.72
CA PHE A 394 1.53 22.64 -11.16
C PHE A 394 2.55 21.72 -11.82
N ALA A 395 2.09 20.63 -12.43
CA ALA A 395 2.90 19.68 -13.18
C ALA A 395 2.51 19.72 -14.67
N ASN A 396 3.47 20.00 -15.56
CA ASN A 396 3.21 20.32 -16.97
C ASN A 396 2.07 21.35 -17.15
N ASP A 397 2.09 22.41 -16.33
CA ASP A 397 1.09 23.50 -16.26
C ASP A 397 -0.29 23.10 -15.71
N ILE A 398 -0.52 21.83 -15.35
CA ILE A 398 -1.79 21.30 -14.84
C ILE A 398 -1.80 21.33 -13.31
N VAL A 399 -2.92 21.72 -12.70
CA VAL A 399 -3.09 21.68 -11.24
C VAL A 399 -3.26 20.23 -10.79
N VAL A 400 -2.37 19.80 -9.91
CA VAL A 400 -2.32 18.46 -9.34
C VAL A 400 -2.21 18.54 -7.82
N GLY A 401 -2.64 17.48 -7.14
CA GLY A 401 -2.57 17.39 -5.68
C GLY A 401 -1.22 16.86 -5.18
N THR A 402 -0.81 17.28 -3.99
CA THR A 402 0.27 16.63 -3.24
C THR A 402 -0.23 15.35 -2.54
N GLU A 403 0.61 14.75 -1.71
CA GLU A 403 0.33 13.52 -0.97
C GLU A 403 0.10 13.77 0.55
N PRO A 404 -0.80 14.67 0.99
CA PRO A 404 -1.08 14.79 2.41
C PRO A 404 -1.81 13.53 2.86
N LEU A 405 -1.10 12.67 3.60
CA LEU A 405 -1.67 11.43 4.13
C LEU A 405 -2.97 11.72 4.88
N ARG A 406 -4.00 10.91 4.62
CA ARG A 406 -5.25 10.98 5.37
C ARG A 406 -5.02 10.54 6.81
N ILE A 407 -4.78 11.49 7.69
CA ILE A 407 -4.83 11.27 9.14
C ILE A 407 -6.29 11.43 9.54
N LEU A 408 -7.05 10.33 9.53
CA LEU A 408 -8.42 10.36 10.04
C LEU A 408 -8.39 10.90 11.47
N PRO A 409 -9.08 12.02 11.77
CA PRO A 409 -9.24 12.44 13.14
C PRO A 409 -9.96 11.31 13.87
N MET A 410 -9.43 10.88 15.04
CA MET A 410 -10.09 9.89 15.89
C MET A 410 -11.57 10.24 16.03
N CYS A 411 -12.43 9.48 15.36
CA CYS A 411 -13.83 9.80 15.26
C CYS A 411 -14.50 9.49 16.60
N LYS A 412 -14.92 10.52 17.34
CA LYS A 412 -15.73 10.38 18.58
C LYS A 412 -17.09 9.69 18.36
N LYS A 413 -17.49 9.45 17.11
CA LYS A 413 -18.79 8.88 16.73
C LYS A 413 -18.72 7.43 16.24
N HIS A 414 -17.59 6.95 15.74
CA HIS A 414 -17.40 5.54 15.43
C HIS A 414 -16.90 4.87 16.71
N LYS A 415 -17.82 4.24 17.45
CA LYS A 415 -17.46 3.44 18.61
C LYS A 415 -16.61 2.28 18.11
N MET A 416 -15.28 2.42 18.21
CA MET A 416 -14.44 1.26 18.43
C MET A 416 -14.99 0.58 19.68
N ILE A 417 -15.41 -0.68 19.56
CA ILE A 417 -15.59 -1.51 20.73
C ILE A 417 -14.16 -1.78 21.23
N THR A 418 -13.69 -0.88 22.08
CA THR A 418 -12.56 -1.12 22.96
C THR A 418 -13.15 -1.86 24.15
N GLU A 419 -12.84 -3.16 24.25
CA GLU A 419 -12.82 -3.84 25.54
C GLU A 419 -11.40 -3.79 26.10
#